data_AF-A0A2R8CR11-F1
#
_entry.id   AF-A0A2R8CR11-F1
#
_cell.length_a   1.000
_cell.length_b   1.000
_cell.length_c   1.000
_cell.angle_alpha   90.00
_cell.angle_beta   90.00
_cell.angle_gamma   90.00
#
_symmetry.space_group_name_H-M   'P 1'
#
loop_
_entity.id
_entity.type
_entity.pdbx_description
1 polymer ?
#
loop_
_entity_poly.entity_id
_entity_poly.type
_entity_poly.pdbx_seq_one_letter_code
_entity_poly.pdbx_strand_id
1 'polypeptide(L)' 'MFVCMCKKVTDGQLKQAVALGASSWEDVSRMTRCSTQCGKCTCLAQEIVDEALLERHVSQHIPARYFEELAYAAR' A
#
# COMPACT_ATOMS: atom_id res chain seq x y z
N MET A 1 8.36 8.59 5.56
CA MET A 1 9.48 9.26 4.86
C MET A 1 9.05 9.86 3.53
N PHE A 2 9.80 10.84 2.99
CA PHE A 2 9.62 11.27 1.61
C PHE A 2 10.17 10.23 0.64
N VAL A 3 9.32 9.78 -0.28
CA VAL A 3 9.64 8.79 -1.31
C VAL A 3 9.95 9.49 -2.63
N CYS A 4 9.14 10.48 -3.02
CA CYS A 4 9.35 11.25 -4.25
C CYS A 4 9.73 12.70 -3.94
N MET A 5 11.01 13.07 -4.15
CA MET A 5 11.47 14.45 -3.95
C MET A 5 10.89 15.42 -4.98
N CYS A 6 10.78 14.99 -6.23
CA CYS A 6 10.24 15.77 -7.35
C CYS A 6 8.82 16.29 -7.09
N LYS A 7 7.99 15.47 -6.44
CA LYS A 7 6.56 15.77 -6.20
C LYS A 7 6.22 15.92 -4.72
N LYS A 8 7.23 15.83 -3.84
CA LYS A 8 7.08 15.87 -2.38
C LYS A 8 6.04 14.87 -1.87
N VAL A 9 6.14 13.62 -2.34
CA VAL A 9 5.24 12.53 -1.93
C VAL A 9 5.92 11.71 -0.83
N THR A 10 5.18 11.44 0.24
CA THR A 10 5.58 10.58 1.35
C THR A 10 5.01 9.18 1.22
N ASP A 11 5.63 8.21 1.88
CA ASP A 11 5.09 6.87 2.08
C ASP A 11 3.66 6.88 2.63
N GLY A 12 3.37 7.73 3.62
CA GLY A 12 2.03 7.90 4.18
C GLY A 12 1.00 8.32 3.13
N GLN A 13 1.37 9.19 2.19
CA GLN A 13 0.49 9.58 1.09
C GLN A 13 0.27 8.44 0.07
N LEU A 14 1.27 7.58 -0.17
CA LEU A 14 1.10 6.39 -1.00
C LEU A 14 0.13 5.40 -0.34
N LYS A 15 0.33 5.09 0.94
CA LYS A 15 -0.54 4.21 1.73
C LYS A 15 -1.97 4.77 1.84
N GLN A 16 -2.11 6.09 2.01
CA GLN A 16 -3.41 6.76 2.02
C GLN A 16 -4.12 6.66 0.67
N ALA A 17 -3.43 6.75 -0.46
CA ALA A 17 -4.04 6.57 -1.78
C ALA A 17 -4.65 5.15 -1.94
N VAL A 18 -3.95 4.13 -1.45
CA VAL A 18 -4.47 2.75 -1.38
C VAL A 18 -5.68 2.65 -0.45
N ALA A 19 -5.62 3.27 0.74
CA ALA A 19 -6.75 3.30 1.67
C ALA A 19 -8.00 4.00 1.09
N LEU A 20 -7.81 5.01 0.24
CA LEU A 20 -8.87 5.73 -0.48
C LEU A 20 -9.39 4.98 -1.72
N GLY A 21 -8.89 3.79 -2.01
CA GLY A 21 -9.45 2.91 -3.04
C GLY A 21 -8.58 2.71 -4.28
N ALA A 22 -7.36 3.25 -4.35
CA ALA A 22 -6.45 2.90 -5.43
C ALA A 22 -6.22 1.36 -5.47
N SER A 23 -6.31 0.75 -6.65
CA SER A 23 -6.20 -0.70 -6.83
C SER A 23 -4.95 -1.15 -7.58
N SER A 24 -4.13 -0.20 -8.01
CA SER A 24 -2.94 -0.44 -8.82
C SER A 24 -1.89 0.66 -8.56
N TRP A 25 -0.66 0.37 -8.95
CA TRP A 25 0.40 1.38 -9.00
C TRP A 25 0.00 2.58 -9.87
N GLU A 26 -0.62 2.35 -11.02
CA GLU A 26 -1.07 3.38 -11.95
C GLU A 26 -2.07 4.34 -11.29
N ASP A 27 -2.98 3.81 -10.47
CA ASP A 27 -3.95 4.62 -9.73
C ASP A 27 -3.25 5.48 -8.67
N VAL A 28 -2.35 4.89 -7.88
CA VAL A 28 -1.59 5.63 -6.86
C VAL A 28 -0.74 6.73 -7.51
N SER A 29 -0.06 6.42 -8.61
CA SER A 29 0.72 7.38 -9.39
C SER A 29 -0.15 8.52 -9.91
N ARG A 30 -1.35 8.23 -10.44
CA ARG A 30 -2.31 9.24 -10.90
C ARG A 30 -2.80 10.15 -9.76
N MET A 31 -3.12 9.58 -8.61
CA MET A 31 -3.64 10.31 -7.44
C MET A 31 -2.58 11.19 -6.78
N THR A 32 -1.35 10.69 -6.64
CA THR A 32 -0.27 11.36 -5.89
C THR A 32 0.70 12.12 -6.78
N ARG A 33 0.64 11.90 -8.09
CA ARG A 33 1.64 12.31 -9.10
C ARG A 33 3.03 11.69 -8.88
N CYS A 34 3.19 10.73 -7.98
CA CYS A 34 4.48 10.07 -7.72
C CYS A 34 5.09 9.52 -9.03
N SER A 35 6.42 9.57 -9.16
CA SER A 35 7.16 9.09 -10.34
C SER A 35 6.89 9.79 -11.69
N THR A 36 6.07 10.84 -11.75
CA THR A 36 5.77 11.57 -13.00
C THR A 36 6.80 12.64 -13.42
N GLN A 37 8.05 12.53 -12.96
CA GLN A 37 9.15 13.43 -13.36
C GLN A 37 10.43 12.65 -13.66
N CYS A 38 11.32 12.46 -12.68
CA CYS A 38 12.61 11.82 -12.92
C CYS A 38 12.60 10.29 -12.82
N GLY A 39 11.51 9.70 -12.31
CA GLY A 39 11.35 8.25 -12.16
C GLY A 39 12.24 7.56 -11.11
N LYS A 40 13.20 8.26 -10.48
CA LYS A 40 14.18 7.64 -9.55
C LYS A 40 13.57 6.96 -8.33
N CYS A 41 12.37 7.36 -7.94
CA CYS A 41 11.64 6.80 -6.79
C CYS A 41 10.75 5.61 -7.15
N THR A 42 10.60 5.24 -8.43
CA THR A 42 9.58 4.29 -8.89
C THR A 42 9.68 2.94 -8.22
N CYS A 43 10.87 2.33 -8.13
CA CYS A 43 11.01 1.01 -7.51
C CYS A 43 10.56 1.03 -6.04
N LEU A 44 11.11 1.94 -5.24
CA LEU A 44 10.74 2.08 -3.82
C LEU A 44 9.25 2.43 -3.64
N ALA A 45 8.71 3.31 -4.49
CA ALA A 45 7.30 3.69 -4.41
C ALA A 45 6.36 2.52 -4.78
N GLN A 46 6.74 1.70 -5.76
CA GLN A 46 5.99 0.49 -6.13
C GLN A 46 6.02 -0.53 -5.00
N GLU A 47 7.19 -0.81 -4.41
CA GLU A 47 7.31 -1.72 -3.26
C GLU A 47 6.38 -1.33 -2.10
N ILE A 48 6.34 -0.05 -1.74
CA ILE A 48 5.44 0.47 -0.68
C ILE A 48 3.97 0.32 -1.06
N VAL A 49 3.62 0.54 -2.34
CA VAL A 49 2.23 0.42 -2.82
C VAL A 49 1.80 -1.04 -2.85
N ASP A 50 2.66 -1.95 -3.31
CA ASP A 50 2.39 -3.38 -3.37
C ASP A 50 2.18 -3.94 -1.96
N GLU A 51 3.04 -3.57 -0.99
CA GLU A 51 2.87 -3.92 0.42
C GLU A 51 1.51 -3.42 0.96
N ALA A 52 1.17 -2.15 0.71
CA ALA A 52 -0.09 -1.57 1.17
C ALA A 52 -1.32 -2.23 0.54
N LEU A 53 -1.24 -2.66 -0.73
CA LEU A 53 -2.31 -3.39 -1.41
C LEU A 53 -2.50 -4.78 -0.78
N LEU A 54 -1.41 -5.50 -0.52
CA LEU A 54 -1.45 -6.81 0.15
C LEU A 54 -2.03 -6.69 1.56
N GLU A 55 -1.57 -5.72 2.36
CA GLU A 55 -2.10 -5.44 3.70
C GLU A 55 -3.61 -5.17 3.67
N ARG A 56 -4.08 -4.39 2.68
CA ARG A 56 -5.51 -4.11 2.50
C ARG A 56 -6.29 -5.38 2.18
N HIS A 57 -5.78 -6.24 1.29
CA HIS A 57 -6.42 -7.50 0.92
C HIS A 57 -6.52 -8.47 2.11
N VAL A 58 -5.46 -8.60 2.90
CA VAL A 58 -5.47 -9.43 4.12
C VAL A 58 -6.51 -8.89 5.10
N SER A 59 -6.50 -7.58 5.37
CA SER A 59 -7.43 -6.94 6.31
C SER A 59 -8.89 -7.09 5.91
N GLN A 60 -9.17 -7.17 4.61
CA GLN A 60 -10.52 -7.39 4.07
C GLN A 60 -10.95 -8.87 4.09
N HIS A 61 -10.03 -9.82 4.24
CA HIS A 61 -10.28 -11.25 4.06
C HIS A 61 -9.94 -12.15 5.25
N ILE A 62 -9.68 -11.64 6.46
CA ILE A 62 -9.59 -12.52 7.65
C ILE A 62 -11.01 -12.93 8.06
N PRO A 63 -11.44 -14.20 7.85
CA PRO A 63 -12.74 -14.64 8.33
C PRO A 63 -12.65 -14.84 9.84
N ALA A 64 -13.73 -14.52 10.57
CA ALA A 64 -13.79 -14.60 12.04
C ALA A 64 -13.29 -15.94 12.62
N ARG A 65 -13.45 -17.03 11.88
CA ARG A 65 -12.97 -18.38 12.22
C ARG A 65 -11.44 -18.52 12.36
N TYR A 66 -10.65 -17.63 11.77
CA TYR A 66 -9.18 -17.72 11.84
C TYR A 66 -8.65 -17.48 13.26
N PHE A 67 -9.34 -16.63 14.05
CA PHE A 67 -9.03 -16.46 15.47
C PHE A 67 -9.48 -17.66 16.31
N GLU A 68 -10.59 -18.31 15.97
CA GLU A 68 -11.04 -19.56 16.62
C GLU A 68 -10.07 -20.73 16.37
N GLU A 69 -9.59 -20.91 15.14
CA GLU A 69 -8.64 -21.98 14.79
C GLU A 69 -7.28 -21.78 15.47
N LEU A 70 -6.76 -20.55 15.55
CA LEU A 70 -5.53 -20.25 16.30
C LEU A 70 -5.71 -20.47 17.80
N ALA A 71 -6.86 -20.08 18.37
CA ALA A 71 -7.18 -20.32 19.78
C ALA A 71 -7.48 -21.79 20.10
N TYR A 72 -7.81 -22.61 19.10
CA TYR A 72 -7.94 -24.07 19.23
C TYR A 72 -6.57 -24.75 19.13
N ALA A 73 -5.73 -24.37 18.16
CA ALA A 73 -4.40 -24.94 17.96
C ALA A 73 -3.39 -24.56 19.06
N ALA A 74 -3.64 -23.49 19.82
CA ALA A 74 -2.86 -23.08 20.98
C ALA A 74 -3.28 -23.77 22.29
N ARG A 75 -4.21 -24.74 22.24
CA ARG A 75 -4.53 -25.66 23.35
C ARG A 75 -3.87 -27.00 23.10
#